data_AF-A0A2I0WB49-F1
#
_entry.id   AF-A0A2I0WB49-F1
#
_cell.length_a   1.000
_cell.length_b   1.000
_cell.length_c   1.000
_cell.angle_alpha   90.00
_cell.angle_beta   90.00
_cell.angle_gamma   90.00
#
_symmetry.space_group_name_H-M   'P 1'
#
loop_
_entity.id
_entity.type
_entity.pdbx_description
1 polymer ?
#
loop_
_entity_poly.entity_id
_entity_poly.type
_entity_poly.pdbx_seq_one_letter_code
_entity_poly.pdbx_strand_id
1 'polypeptide(L)'
;MFNHVQRGAIIANMAMWKWLDYRAIVETACINSTKELLEVKQAYHDLFKRSLEEDVAKMTNGDLRKLLVGLVSTYRYDGKEIVKSLALYEANILHDVIRKKLFNHDEVIRIFTTRSKAQLIATFNKYKDEFGISILKDLSSGSPDLFPSVLKIIIRSIISPHKYFQKLLRLALNGEVTDENVLARIIVTRAEKDLQEIKDMYEERGKMSLIAAINNKTSGHFKNFILELIGN
;
A
#
# COMPACT_ATOMS: atom_id res chain seq x y z
N MET A 1 20.02 -8.19 -14.58
CA MET A 1 19.01 -7.19 -14.12
C MET A 1 18.02 -7.92 -13.22
N PHE A 2 17.61 -7.35 -12.09
CA PHE A 2 16.66 -8.00 -11.18
C PHE A 2 15.26 -8.04 -11.83
N ASN A 3 14.61 -9.21 -11.79
CA ASN A 3 13.22 -9.33 -12.24
C ASN A 3 12.26 -8.57 -11.29
N HIS A 4 10.99 -8.44 -11.67
CA HIS A 4 10.01 -7.66 -10.89
C HIS A 4 9.80 -8.20 -9.46
N VAL A 5 9.87 -9.52 -9.27
CA VAL A 5 9.75 -10.18 -7.96
C VAL A 5 10.93 -9.86 -7.06
N GLN A 6 12.15 -9.99 -7.59
CA GLN A 6 13.40 -9.66 -6.91
C GLN A 6 13.45 -8.17 -6.52
N ARG A 7 12.97 -7.28 -7.40
CA ARG A 7 12.81 -5.85 -7.07
C ARG A 7 11.85 -5.63 -5.91
N GLY A 8 10.73 -6.35 -5.89
CA GLY A 8 9.79 -6.33 -4.76
C GLY A 8 10.47 -6.71 -3.44
N ALA A 9 11.26 -7.78 -3.43
CA ALA A 9 11.99 -8.23 -2.26
C ALA A 9 13.05 -7.20 -1.79
N ILE A 10 13.81 -6.64 -2.73
CA ILE A 10 14.83 -5.62 -2.44
C ILE A 10 14.18 -4.36 -1.85
N ILE A 11 13.06 -3.91 -2.41
CA ILE A 11 12.34 -2.73 -1.92
C ILE A 11 11.77 -2.96 -0.52
N ALA A 12 11.20 -4.15 -0.26
CA ALA A 12 10.74 -4.50 1.07
C ALA A 12 11.91 -4.50 2.09
N ASN A 13 13.07 -5.05 1.72
CA ASN A 13 14.26 -5.02 2.57
C ASN A 13 14.74 -3.58 2.83
N MET A 14 14.91 -2.76 1.77
CA MET A 14 15.33 -1.37 1.91
C MET A 14 14.36 -0.54 2.75
N ALA A 15 13.05 -0.79 2.63
CA ALA A 15 12.02 -0.12 3.41
C ALA A 15 12.21 -0.33 4.91
N MET A 16 12.73 -1.47 5.33
CA MET A 16 12.95 -1.78 6.75
C MET A 16 14.26 -1.17 7.28
N TRP A 17 15.36 -1.31 6.54
CA TRP A 17 16.70 -1.00 7.06
C TRP A 17 17.17 0.43 6.81
N LYS A 18 16.64 1.11 5.79
CA LYS A 18 17.16 2.41 5.37
C LYS A 18 16.31 3.58 5.86
N TRP A 19 14.98 3.44 5.83
CA TRP A 19 14.07 4.57 6.05
C TRP A 19 12.87 4.26 6.96
N LEU A 20 12.70 3.01 7.39
CA LEU A 20 11.49 2.49 8.04
C LEU A 20 10.20 2.98 7.35
N ASP A 21 10.07 2.69 6.06
CA ASP A 21 8.93 3.11 5.25
C ASP A 21 7.81 2.06 5.26
N TYR A 22 6.88 2.23 6.21
CA TYR A 22 5.69 1.38 6.32
C TYR A 22 4.83 1.36 5.04
N ARG A 23 4.90 2.40 4.19
CA ARG A 23 4.14 2.44 2.93
C ARG A 23 4.59 1.32 2.01
N ALA A 24 5.90 1.14 1.84
CA ALA A 24 6.46 0.10 0.97
C ALA A 24 6.14 -1.32 1.48
N ILE A 25 6.12 -1.53 2.80
CA ILE A 25 5.72 -2.81 3.41
C ILE A 25 4.24 -3.09 3.11
N VAL A 26 3.37 -2.11 3.33
CA VAL A 26 1.93 -2.23 3.05
C VAL A 26 1.66 -2.40 1.57
N GLU A 27 2.35 -1.67 0.69
CA GLU A 27 2.28 -1.78 -0.77
C GLU A 27 2.62 -3.20 -1.20
N THR A 28 3.73 -3.75 -0.69
CA THR A 28 4.17 -5.12 -0.99
C THR A 28 3.10 -6.15 -0.59
N ALA A 29 2.49 -6.00 0.59
CA ALA A 29 1.51 -6.95 1.09
C ALA A 29 0.10 -6.81 0.46
N CYS A 30 -0.33 -5.58 0.17
CA CYS A 30 -1.74 -5.31 -0.17
C CYS A 30 -1.98 -5.13 -1.66
N ILE A 31 -0.98 -4.70 -2.43
CA ILE A 31 -1.14 -4.43 -3.87
C ILE A 31 -0.87 -5.69 -4.69
N ASN A 32 0.16 -6.46 -4.34
CA ASN A 32 0.44 -7.74 -4.99
C ASN A 32 -0.75 -8.71 -4.85
N SER A 33 -0.97 -9.54 -5.87
CA SER A 33 -1.85 -10.70 -5.72
C SER A 33 -1.29 -11.68 -4.68
N THR A 34 -2.10 -12.63 -4.23
CA THR A 34 -1.63 -13.61 -3.23
C THR A 34 -0.46 -14.44 -3.77
N LYS A 35 -0.50 -14.79 -5.06
CA LYS A 35 0.60 -15.50 -5.74
C LYS A 35 1.86 -14.63 -5.84
N GLU A 36 1.73 -13.39 -6.25
CA GLU A 36 2.88 -12.46 -6.39
C GLU A 36 3.53 -12.17 -5.03
N LEU A 37 2.76 -12.02 -3.95
CA LEU A 37 3.32 -11.85 -2.61
C LEU A 37 4.13 -13.08 -2.18
N LEU A 38 3.65 -14.28 -2.48
CA LEU A 38 4.39 -15.52 -2.22
C LEU A 38 5.71 -15.56 -3.00
N GLU A 39 5.68 -15.22 -4.29
CA GLU A 39 6.88 -15.14 -5.12
C GLU A 39 7.89 -14.11 -4.56
N VAL A 40 7.41 -12.95 -4.10
CA VAL A 40 8.27 -11.93 -3.47
C VAL A 40 8.93 -12.47 -2.20
N LYS A 41 8.22 -13.24 -1.38
CA LYS A 41 8.80 -13.88 -0.18
C LYS A 41 9.86 -14.92 -0.54
N GLN A 42 9.61 -15.74 -1.57
CA GLN A 42 10.59 -16.71 -2.06
C GLN A 42 11.87 -16.01 -2.52
N ALA A 43 11.73 -14.95 -3.32
CA ALA A 43 12.88 -14.13 -3.72
C ALA A 43 13.58 -13.47 -2.51
N TYR A 44 12.83 -13.08 -1.47
CA TYR A 44 13.39 -12.54 -0.24
C TYR A 44 14.27 -13.56 0.48
N HIS A 45 13.83 -14.83 0.57
CA HIS A 45 14.62 -15.93 1.13
C HIS A 45 15.90 -16.14 0.32
N ASP A 46 15.80 -16.18 -1.00
CA ASP A 46 16.93 -16.43 -1.88
C ASP A 46 17.99 -15.33 -1.77
N LEU A 47 17.57 -14.06 -1.67
CA LEU A 47 18.46 -12.91 -1.62
C LEU A 47 19.06 -12.66 -0.23
N PHE A 48 18.25 -12.78 0.83
CA PHE A 48 18.62 -12.30 2.17
C PHE A 48 18.81 -13.41 3.21
N LYS A 49 18.54 -14.67 2.84
CA LYS A 49 18.71 -15.88 3.67
C LYS A 49 17.92 -15.83 4.98
N ARG A 50 16.74 -15.20 4.93
CA ARG A 50 15.80 -15.03 6.03
C ARG A 50 14.42 -14.67 5.51
N SER A 51 13.40 -14.68 6.38
CA SER A 51 12.03 -14.35 6.00
C SER A 51 11.75 -12.84 5.96
N LEU A 52 10.75 -12.43 5.18
CA LEU A 52 10.26 -11.05 5.23
C LEU A 52 9.58 -10.78 6.58
N GLU A 53 8.88 -11.78 7.09
CA GLU A 53 8.15 -11.78 8.35
C GLU A 53 9.06 -11.51 9.55
N GLU A 54 10.21 -12.19 9.64
CA GLU A 54 11.13 -11.98 10.77
C GLU A 54 11.78 -10.60 10.76
N ASP A 55 12.12 -10.06 9.58
CA ASP A 55 12.68 -8.72 9.48
C ASP A 55 11.61 -7.67 9.81
N VAL A 56 10.38 -7.82 9.33
CA VAL A 56 9.26 -6.94 9.72
C VAL A 56 9.02 -7.03 11.23
N ALA A 57 9.04 -8.24 11.80
CA ALA A 57 8.87 -8.44 13.24
C ALA A 57 9.98 -7.78 14.05
N LYS A 58 11.23 -7.88 13.59
CA LYS A 58 12.40 -7.29 14.24
C LYS A 58 12.37 -5.76 14.19
N MET A 59 11.97 -5.18 13.07
CA MET A 59 12.09 -3.74 12.81
C MET A 59 10.89 -2.91 13.25
N THR A 60 9.79 -3.56 13.66
CA THR A 60 8.55 -2.89 14.08
C THR A 60 8.20 -3.31 15.51
N ASN A 61 7.33 -2.58 16.21
CA ASN A 61 7.00 -2.84 17.63
C ASN A 61 5.49 -2.77 17.90
N GLY A 62 5.06 -3.32 19.04
CA GLY A 62 3.69 -3.22 19.55
C GLY A 62 2.63 -3.78 18.59
N ASP A 63 1.43 -3.20 18.61
CA ASP A 63 0.34 -3.66 17.75
C ASP A 63 0.57 -3.33 16.26
N LEU A 64 1.42 -2.34 15.96
CA LEU A 64 1.84 -2.08 14.59
C LEU A 64 2.62 -3.27 14.02
N ARG A 65 3.47 -3.91 14.84
CA ARG A 65 4.12 -5.18 14.46
C ARG A 65 3.09 -6.25 14.15
N LYS A 66 2.10 -6.45 15.03
CA LYS A 66 1.04 -7.45 14.81
C LYS A 66 0.33 -7.22 13.46
N LEU A 67 -0.02 -5.98 13.17
CA LEU A 67 -0.65 -5.60 11.89
C LEU A 67 0.28 -5.88 10.71
N LEU A 68 1.50 -5.35 10.72
CA LEU A 68 2.41 -5.45 9.57
C LEU A 68 2.88 -6.89 9.32
N VAL A 69 3.21 -7.64 10.37
CA VAL A 69 3.53 -9.06 10.29
C VAL A 69 2.33 -9.83 9.75
N GLY A 70 1.11 -9.59 10.25
CA GLY A 70 -0.09 -10.24 9.74
C GLY A 70 -0.37 -9.91 8.26
N LEU A 71 -0.08 -8.68 7.82
CA LEU A 71 -0.21 -8.29 6.41
C LEU A 71 0.80 -9.02 5.53
N VAL A 72 2.08 -9.01 5.89
CA VAL A 72 3.10 -9.67 5.06
C VAL A 72 2.95 -11.18 5.11
N SER A 73 2.48 -11.78 6.22
CA SER A 73 2.35 -13.24 6.37
C SER A 73 1.17 -13.86 5.60
N THR A 74 0.25 -13.04 5.10
CA THR A 74 -1.03 -13.51 4.55
C THR A 74 -0.87 -14.32 3.25
N TYR A 75 -1.74 -15.32 3.07
CA TYR A 75 -2.00 -15.98 1.79
C TYR A 75 -3.52 -15.96 1.59
N ARG A 76 -4.04 -14.85 1.07
CA ARG A 76 -5.49 -14.57 1.08
C ARG A 76 -6.21 -15.41 0.04
N TYR A 77 -7.49 -15.66 0.33
CA TYR A 77 -8.42 -16.07 -0.71
C TYR A 77 -8.57 -14.95 -1.76
N ASP A 78 -8.27 -15.26 -3.02
CA ASP A 78 -8.32 -14.32 -4.15
C ASP A 78 -9.64 -14.42 -4.96
N GLY A 79 -10.63 -15.16 -4.47
CA GLY A 79 -11.96 -15.24 -5.07
C GLY A 79 -12.78 -13.95 -4.93
N LYS A 80 -13.89 -13.90 -5.68
CA LYS A 80 -14.82 -12.75 -5.74
C LYS A 80 -16.01 -12.89 -4.79
N GLU A 81 -16.12 -14.04 -4.14
CA GLU A 81 -17.18 -14.42 -3.24
C GLU A 81 -17.20 -13.52 -2.02
N ILE A 82 -18.39 -13.01 -1.69
CA ILE A 82 -18.61 -12.11 -0.57
C ILE A 82 -19.78 -12.60 0.28
N VAL A 83 -19.66 -12.43 1.59
CA VAL A 83 -20.72 -12.70 2.56
C VAL A 83 -21.23 -11.36 3.06
N LYS A 84 -22.42 -10.95 2.58
CA LYS A 84 -23.01 -9.62 2.87
C LYS A 84 -23.30 -9.40 4.36
N SER A 85 -23.81 -10.43 5.05
CA SER A 85 -24.06 -10.36 6.50
C SER A 85 -22.78 -10.14 7.29
N LEU A 86 -21.70 -10.83 6.91
CA LEU A 86 -20.38 -10.64 7.51
C LEU A 86 -19.82 -9.24 7.22
N ALA A 87 -20.00 -8.72 6.00
CA ALA A 87 -19.56 -7.37 5.65
C ALA A 87 -20.26 -6.31 6.51
N LEU A 88 -21.57 -6.46 6.76
CA LEU A 88 -22.32 -5.60 7.68
C LEU A 88 -21.81 -5.74 9.12
N TYR A 89 -21.63 -6.96 9.60
CA TYR A 89 -21.14 -7.22 10.95
C TYR A 89 -19.76 -6.59 11.20
N GLU A 90 -18.81 -6.81 10.28
CA GLU A 90 -17.47 -6.25 10.38
C GLU A 90 -17.44 -4.73 10.18
N ALA A 91 -18.35 -4.17 9.38
CA ALA A 91 -18.50 -2.71 9.26
C ALA A 91 -18.92 -2.07 10.59
N ASN A 92 -19.86 -2.68 11.31
CA ASN A 92 -20.26 -2.23 12.66
C ASN A 92 -19.09 -2.30 13.65
N ILE A 93 -18.34 -3.41 13.66
CA ILE A 93 -17.15 -3.53 14.52
C ILE A 93 -16.15 -2.41 14.23
N LEU A 94 -15.82 -2.19 12.95
CA LEU A 94 -14.88 -1.14 12.56
C LEU A 94 -15.39 0.24 13.00
N HIS A 95 -16.69 0.50 12.90
CA HIS A 95 -17.26 1.78 13.29
C HIS A 95 -17.16 2.02 14.80
N ASP A 96 -17.53 1.02 15.61
CA ASP A 96 -17.45 1.09 17.07
C ASP A 96 -16.02 1.33 17.54
N VAL A 97 -15.06 0.63 16.95
CA VAL A 97 -13.64 0.77 17.27
C VAL A 97 -13.11 2.15 16.87
N ILE A 98 -13.47 2.65 15.68
CA ILE A 98 -13.06 3.98 15.19
C ILE A 98 -13.65 5.09 16.07
N ARG A 99 -14.93 5.01 16.44
CA ARG A 99 -15.58 5.98 17.33
C ARG A 99 -14.91 6.05 18.71
N LYS A 100 -14.50 4.90 19.23
CA LYS A 100 -13.76 4.80 20.50
C LYS A 100 -12.27 5.14 20.38
N LYS A 101 -11.78 5.42 19.16
CA LYS A 101 -10.36 5.68 18.84
C LYS A 101 -9.42 4.52 19.21
N LEU A 102 -9.93 3.28 19.21
CA LEU A 102 -9.17 2.07 19.55
C LEU A 102 -8.57 1.42 18.29
N PHE A 103 -7.89 2.19 17.44
CA PHE A 103 -7.51 1.76 16.09
C PHE A 103 -6.65 0.48 16.02
N ASN A 104 -5.90 0.18 17.09
CA ASN A 104 -5.05 -0.99 17.26
C ASN A 104 -5.77 -2.21 17.85
N HIS A 105 -7.10 -2.17 18.00
CA HIS A 105 -7.88 -3.30 18.53
C HIS A 105 -7.69 -4.58 17.69
N ASP A 106 -7.63 -5.73 18.35
CA ASP A 106 -7.33 -7.02 17.71
C ASP A 106 -8.31 -7.35 16.57
N GLU A 107 -9.59 -6.99 16.69
CA GLU A 107 -10.56 -7.14 15.60
C GLU A 107 -10.21 -6.33 14.34
N VAL A 108 -9.67 -5.11 14.48
CA VAL A 108 -9.21 -4.33 13.33
C VAL A 108 -8.06 -5.09 12.66
N ILE A 109 -7.07 -5.52 13.44
CA ILE A 109 -5.93 -6.28 12.93
C ILE A 109 -6.40 -7.57 12.24
N ARG A 110 -7.30 -8.33 12.86
CA ARG A 110 -7.88 -9.56 12.31
C ARG A 110 -8.57 -9.30 10.98
N ILE A 111 -9.48 -8.33 10.91
CA ILE A 111 -10.21 -8.00 9.68
C ILE A 111 -9.22 -7.66 8.56
N PHE A 112 -8.30 -6.74 8.82
CA PHE A 112 -7.35 -6.27 7.82
C PHE A 112 -6.33 -7.33 7.39
N THR A 113 -5.94 -8.27 8.24
CA THR A 113 -4.89 -9.27 7.93
C THR A 113 -5.41 -10.60 7.40
N THR A 114 -6.70 -10.92 7.57
CA THR A 114 -7.25 -12.25 7.22
C THR A 114 -8.27 -12.27 6.09
N ARG A 115 -9.02 -11.20 5.86
CA ARG A 115 -10.12 -11.20 4.86
C ARG A 115 -9.62 -11.12 3.41
N SER A 116 -10.36 -11.71 2.48
CA SER A 116 -10.09 -11.51 1.04
C SER A 116 -10.23 -10.03 0.67
N LYS A 117 -9.56 -9.61 -0.42
CA LYS A 117 -9.70 -8.23 -0.92
C LYS A 117 -11.15 -7.92 -1.29
N ALA A 118 -11.85 -8.87 -1.92
CA ALA A 118 -13.26 -8.73 -2.27
C ALA A 118 -14.14 -8.52 -1.03
N GLN A 119 -13.94 -9.32 0.03
CA GLN A 119 -14.68 -9.17 1.28
C GLN A 119 -14.37 -7.84 1.98
N LEU A 120 -13.11 -7.41 2.01
CA LEU A 120 -12.73 -6.11 2.60
C LEU A 120 -13.41 -4.93 1.89
N ILE A 121 -13.42 -4.96 0.55
CA ILE A 121 -14.13 -3.94 -0.24
C ILE A 121 -15.63 -3.96 0.08
N ALA A 122 -16.25 -5.13 0.20
CA ALA A 122 -17.64 -5.25 0.61
C ALA A 122 -17.89 -4.65 2.01
N THR A 123 -17.01 -4.92 2.98
CA THR A 123 -17.07 -4.34 4.33
C THR A 123 -16.95 -2.81 4.29
N PHE A 124 -16.01 -2.25 3.51
CA PHE A 124 -15.85 -0.79 3.40
C PHE A 124 -17.01 -0.10 2.69
N ASN A 125 -17.61 -0.74 1.70
CA ASN A 125 -18.82 -0.24 1.04
C ASN A 125 -19.98 -0.24 2.03
N LYS A 126 -20.17 -1.34 2.77
CA LYS A 126 -21.23 -1.46 3.75
C LYS A 126 -21.08 -0.45 4.90
N TYR A 127 -19.85 -0.18 5.33
CA TYR A 127 -19.54 0.91 6.27
C TYR A 127 -20.09 2.25 5.78
N LYS A 128 -19.84 2.60 4.51
CA LYS A 128 -20.32 3.85 3.93
C LYS A 128 -21.85 3.89 3.85
N ASP A 129 -22.47 2.77 3.47
CA ASP A 129 -23.92 2.67 3.33
C ASP A 129 -24.65 2.83 4.67
N GLU A 130 -24.13 2.21 5.74
CA GLU A 130 -24.75 2.24 7.06
C GLU A 130 -24.51 3.56 7.82
N PHE A 131 -23.32 4.15 7.69
CA PHE A 131 -22.93 5.31 8.52
C PHE A 131 -22.86 6.63 7.75
N GLY A 132 -23.12 6.63 6.44
CA GLY A 132 -23.12 7.83 5.59
C GLY A 132 -21.74 8.47 5.37
N ILE A 133 -20.68 7.92 5.97
CA ILE A 133 -19.29 8.39 5.87
C ILE A 133 -18.38 7.25 5.42
N SER A 134 -17.43 7.51 4.53
CA SER A 134 -16.45 6.49 4.17
C SER A 134 -15.47 6.26 5.31
N ILE A 135 -15.07 5.00 5.52
CA ILE A 135 -14.07 4.63 6.53
C ILE A 135 -12.76 5.45 6.42
N LEU A 136 -12.35 5.83 5.20
CA LEU A 136 -11.18 6.69 4.98
C LEU A 136 -11.35 8.11 5.56
N LYS A 137 -12.55 8.69 5.44
CA LYS A 137 -12.86 10.00 6.02
C LYS A 137 -12.96 9.89 7.53
N ASP A 138 -13.56 8.82 8.03
CA ASP A 138 -13.73 8.60 9.47
C ASP A 138 -12.37 8.42 10.18
N LEU A 139 -11.44 7.66 9.57
CA LEU A 139 -10.04 7.55 10.03
C LEU A 139 -9.22 8.85 9.90
N SER A 140 -9.79 9.92 9.35
CA SER A 140 -9.13 11.23 9.21
C SER A 140 -9.64 12.27 10.22
N SER A 141 -10.62 11.93 11.06
CA SER A 141 -11.18 12.81 12.08
C SER A 141 -10.37 12.84 13.40
N GLY A 142 -9.23 12.14 13.45
CA GLY A 142 -8.33 12.02 14.61
C GLY A 142 -6.95 12.65 14.41
N SER A 143 -6.17 12.71 15.50
CA SER A 143 -4.77 13.17 15.61
C SER A 143 -3.84 12.55 14.55
N PRO A 144 -2.61 13.09 14.34
CA PRO A 144 -1.61 12.55 13.41
C PRO A 144 -1.01 11.21 13.91
N ASP A 145 -1.86 10.27 14.27
CA ASP A 145 -1.47 8.96 14.76
C ASP A 145 -1.00 8.08 13.59
N LEU A 146 0.08 7.34 13.84
CA LEU A 146 0.68 6.45 12.86
C LEU A 146 -0.27 5.31 12.46
N PHE A 147 -1.00 4.73 13.41
CA PHE A 147 -1.82 3.54 13.16
C PHE A 147 -3.00 3.81 12.19
N PRO A 148 -3.84 4.85 12.40
CA PRO A 148 -4.85 5.25 11.41
C PRO A 148 -4.26 5.59 10.05
N SER A 149 -3.05 6.16 10.03
CA SER A 149 -2.34 6.49 8.79
C SER A 149 -1.94 5.24 8.01
N VAL A 150 -1.46 4.20 8.69
CA VAL A 150 -1.18 2.89 8.10
C VAL A 150 -2.47 2.20 7.62
N LEU A 151 -3.55 2.21 8.40
CA LEU A 151 -4.86 1.69 7.97
C LEU A 151 -5.35 2.38 6.70
N LYS A 152 -5.21 3.70 6.64
CA LYS A 152 -5.53 4.52 5.47
C LYS A 152 -4.70 4.15 4.23
N ILE A 153 -3.47 3.72 4.39
CA ILE A 153 -2.64 3.22 3.28
C ILE A 153 -3.18 1.85 2.83
N ILE A 154 -3.42 0.92 3.76
CA ILE A 154 -3.96 -0.41 3.47
C ILE A 154 -5.28 -0.32 2.68
N ILE A 155 -6.24 0.48 3.16
CA ILE A 155 -7.54 0.66 2.52
C ILE A 155 -7.37 1.19 1.09
N ARG A 156 -6.49 2.17 0.87
CA ARG A 156 -6.23 2.73 -0.47
C ARG A 156 -5.57 1.71 -1.40
N SER A 157 -4.59 0.98 -0.89
CA SER A 157 -3.91 -0.10 -1.62
C SER A 157 -4.87 -1.22 -2.03
N ILE A 158 -5.92 -1.49 -1.25
CA ILE A 158 -6.90 -2.54 -1.57
C ILE A 158 -7.99 -2.02 -2.52
N ILE A 159 -8.56 -0.84 -2.28
CA ILE A 159 -9.69 -0.32 -3.09
C ILE A 159 -9.21 0.07 -4.49
N SER A 160 -8.10 0.80 -4.61
CA SER A 160 -7.64 1.30 -5.90
C SER A 160 -6.13 1.59 -5.86
N PRO A 161 -5.29 0.57 -6.13
CA PRO A 161 -3.84 0.73 -6.18
C PRO A 161 -3.39 1.84 -7.13
N HIS A 162 -3.99 1.93 -8.32
CA HIS A 162 -3.64 2.98 -9.30
C HIS A 162 -3.90 4.38 -8.76
N LYS A 163 -5.07 4.62 -8.17
CA LYS A 163 -5.40 5.90 -7.54
C LYS A 163 -4.47 6.23 -6.37
N TYR A 164 -4.07 5.22 -5.62
CA TYR A 164 -3.10 5.37 -4.54
C TYR A 164 -1.73 5.83 -5.07
N PHE A 165 -1.15 5.12 -6.04
CA PHE A 165 0.13 5.48 -6.64
C PHE A 165 0.09 6.82 -7.36
N GLN A 166 -0.96 7.07 -8.14
CA GLN A 166 -1.20 8.36 -8.79
C GLN A 166 -1.16 9.52 -7.80
N LYS A 167 -1.81 9.37 -6.64
CA LYS A 167 -1.80 10.39 -5.58
C LYS A 167 -0.40 10.54 -4.97
N LEU A 168 0.30 9.43 -4.69
CA LEU A 168 1.66 9.49 -4.16
C LEU A 168 2.63 10.18 -5.12
N LEU A 169 2.57 9.87 -6.42
CA LEU A 169 3.39 10.53 -7.44
C LEU A 169 3.17 12.04 -7.45
N ARG A 170 1.92 12.50 -7.27
CA ARG A 170 1.64 13.94 -7.17
C ARG A 170 2.25 14.57 -5.94
N LEU A 171 2.11 13.92 -4.78
CA LEU A 171 2.69 14.42 -3.54
C LEU A 171 4.22 14.51 -3.66
N ALA A 172 4.85 13.48 -4.24
CA ALA A 172 6.30 13.42 -4.45
C ALA A 172 6.81 14.51 -5.43
N LEU A 173 6.02 14.88 -6.44
CA LEU A 173 6.43 15.85 -7.48
C LEU A 173 6.02 17.30 -7.18
N ASN A 174 5.01 17.53 -6.33
CA ASN A 174 4.53 18.88 -6.03
C ASN A 174 5.34 19.58 -4.92
N GLY A 175 6.33 18.92 -4.32
CA GLY A 175 7.27 19.57 -3.38
C GLY A 175 6.74 19.77 -1.97
N GLU A 176 5.59 19.18 -1.59
CA GLU A 176 5.21 19.05 -0.18
C GLU A 176 6.20 18.13 0.55
N VAL A 177 6.71 17.12 -0.16
CA VAL A 177 7.94 16.37 0.14
C VAL A 177 8.50 15.91 -1.22
N THR A 178 9.60 16.48 -1.71
CA THR A 178 10.29 15.88 -2.88
C THR A 178 10.94 14.59 -2.42
N ASP A 179 10.20 13.49 -2.52
CA ASP A 179 10.64 12.16 -2.10
C ASP A 179 11.04 11.35 -3.34
N GLU A 180 12.29 11.53 -3.77
CA GLU A 180 12.88 10.77 -4.88
C GLU A 180 12.80 9.26 -4.64
N ASN A 181 12.79 8.81 -3.37
CA ASN A 181 12.63 7.39 -3.04
C ASN A 181 11.21 6.90 -3.34
N VAL A 182 10.17 7.68 -3.04
CA VAL A 182 8.79 7.35 -3.41
C VAL A 182 8.64 7.32 -4.92
N LEU A 183 9.17 8.32 -5.63
CA LEU A 183 9.13 8.36 -7.09
C LEU A 183 9.82 7.12 -7.67
N ALA A 184 11.07 6.85 -7.28
CA ALA A 184 11.83 5.70 -7.75
C ALA A 184 11.14 4.38 -7.44
N ARG A 185 10.64 4.20 -6.21
CA ARG A 185 9.93 2.99 -5.80
C ARG A 185 8.74 2.70 -6.68
N ILE A 186 7.88 3.69 -6.92
CA ILE A 186 6.68 3.51 -7.73
C ILE A 186 7.07 3.18 -9.17
N ILE A 187 7.95 3.97 -9.79
CA ILE A 187 8.34 3.72 -11.19
C ILE A 187 9.00 2.34 -11.34
N VAL A 188 9.96 1.98 -10.49
CA VAL A 188 10.68 0.70 -10.57
C VAL A 188 9.78 -0.51 -10.33
N THR A 189 8.80 -0.43 -9.42
CA THR A 189 7.90 -1.55 -9.11
C THR A 189 6.76 -1.70 -10.10
N ARG A 190 6.35 -0.62 -10.76
CA ARG A 190 5.17 -0.63 -11.65
C ARG A 190 5.52 -0.65 -13.13
N ALA A 191 6.77 -0.33 -13.51
CA ALA A 191 7.20 -0.23 -14.92
C ALA A 191 6.83 -1.46 -15.78
N GLU A 192 6.96 -2.67 -15.23
CA GLU A 192 6.65 -3.92 -15.94
C GLU A 192 5.27 -4.49 -15.62
N LYS A 193 4.40 -3.72 -14.95
CA LYS A 193 3.07 -4.19 -14.51
C LYS A 193 1.97 -3.32 -15.09
N ASP A 194 1.82 -2.12 -14.56
CA ASP A 194 0.67 -1.25 -14.81
C ASP A 194 1.00 0.25 -14.69
N LEU A 195 2.26 0.60 -14.98
CA LEU A 195 2.70 1.99 -14.95
C LEU A 195 1.96 2.85 -15.98
N GLN A 196 1.54 2.27 -17.11
CA GLN A 196 0.81 3.02 -18.13
C GLN A 196 -0.56 3.47 -17.62
N GLU A 197 -1.31 2.60 -16.95
CA GLU A 197 -2.60 2.95 -16.34
C GLU A 197 -2.44 4.00 -15.23
N ILE A 198 -1.33 3.96 -14.50
CA ILE A 198 -1.00 4.98 -13.49
C ILE A 198 -0.68 6.33 -14.16
N LYS A 199 0.03 6.33 -15.30
CA LYS A 199 0.33 7.54 -16.11
C LYS A 199 -0.96 8.17 -16.63
N ASP A 200 -1.82 7.37 -17.26
CA ASP A 200 -3.09 7.83 -17.81
C ASP A 200 -3.95 8.47 -16.72
N MET A 201 -4.08 7.81 -15.55
CA MET A 201 -4.81 8.36 -14.42
C MET A 201 -4.16 9.62 -13.81
N TYR A 202 -2.83 9.74 -13.89
CA TYR A 202 -2.12 10.94 -13.46
C TYR A 202 -2.45 12.13 -14.36
N GLU A 203 -2.54 11.90 -15.67
CA GLU A 203 -2.87 12.89 -16.69
C GLU A 203 -4.33 13.34 -16.62
N GLU A 204 -5.29 12.41 -16.57
CA GLU A 204 -6.72 12.71 -16.53
C GLU A 204 -7.12 13.68 -15.41
N ARG A 205 -6.45 13.59 -14.26
CA ARG A 205 -6.78 14.40 -13.08
C ARG A 205 -5.99 15.70 -13.01
N GLY A 206 -5.09 15.95 -13.97
CA GLY A 206 -3.98 16.88 -13.88
C GLY A 206 -3.94 17.87 -15.04
N LYS A 207 -3.06 18.86 -14.93
CA LYS A 207 -2.80 19.80 -16.02
C LYS A 207 -1.49 19.50 -16.76
N MET A 208 -0.75 18.50 -16.31
CA MET A 208 0.61 18.19 -16.75
C MET A 208 0.80 16.68 -16.73
N SER A 209 1.47 16.15 -17.75
CA SER A 209 1.82 14.73 -17.83
C SER A 209 2.81 14.33 -16.75
N LEU A 210 2.84 13.04 -16.40
CA LEU A 210 3.81 12.51 -15.44
C LEU A 210 5.24 12.77 -15.93
N ILE A 211 5.49 12.58 -17.23
CA ILE A 211 6.80 12.82 -17.87
C ILE A 211 7.20 14.30 -17.75
N ALA A 212 6.28 15.22 -18.07
CA ALA A 212 6.55 16.66 -17.94
C ALA A 212 6.80 17.06 -16.48
N ALA A 213 6.03 16.50 -15.53
CA ALA A 213 6.22 16.74 -14.11
C ALA A 213 7.61 16.30 -13.63
N ILE A 214 8.06 15.10 -14.03
CA ILE A 214 9.39 14.58 -13.70
C ILE A 214 10.47 15.45 -14.35
N ASN A 215 10.30 15.82 -15.61
CA ASN A 215 11.23 16.69 -16.33
C ASN A 215 11.47 18.02 -15.60
N ASN A 216 10.42 18.59 -15.01
CA ASN A 216 10.45 19.88 -14.32
C ASN A 216 10.92 19.79 -12.87
N LYS A 217 10.80 18.62 -12.22
CA LYS A 217 10.98 18.47 -10.77
C LYS A 217 12.18 17.62 -10.37
N THR A 218 12.82 16.96 -11.32
CA THR A 218 14.02 16.14 -11.10
C THR A 218 15.16 16.60 -12.01
N SER A 219 16.40 16.24 -11.68
CA SER A 219 17.58 16.62 -12.47
C SER A 219 18.64 15.51 -12.49
N GLY A 220 19.67 15.70 -13.32
CA GLY A 220 20.84 14.83 -13.39
C GLY A 220 20.55 13.38 -13.79
N HIS A 221 21.41 12.46 -13.34
CA HIS A 221 21.32 11.04 -13.67
C HIS A 221 20.03 10.38 -13.17
N PHE A 222 19.51 10.84 -12.02
CA PHE A 222 18.26 10.33 -11.48
C PHE A 222 17.09 10.58 -12.43
N LYS A 223 16.95 11.81 -12.94
CA LYS A 223 15.94 12.15 -13.94
C LYS A 223 16.04 11.24 -15.17
N ASN A 224 17.24 11.10 -15.73
CA ASN A 224 17.46 10.33 -16.94
C ASN A 224 17.06 8.86 -16.74
N PHE A 225 17.47 8.27 -15.62
CA PHE A 225 17.11 6.90 -15.25
C PHE A 225 15.59 6.70 -15.12
N ILE A 226 14.90 7.62 -14.43
CA ILE A 226 13.44 7.52 -14.24
C ILE A 226 12.69 7.68 -15.56
N LEU A 227 13.12 8.58 -16.44
CA LEU A 227 12.49 8.78 -17.75
C LEU A 227 12.67 7.56 -18.66
N GLU A 228 13.84 6.93 -18.63
CA GLU A 228 14.10 5.69 -19.38
C GLU A 228 13.16 4.56 -18.94
N LEU A 229 12.93 4.40 -17.62
CA LEU A 229 11.99 3.41 -17.09
C LEU A 229 10.52 3.68 -17.42
N ILE A 230 10.16 4.93 -17.71
CA ILE A 230 8.78 5.33 -18.04
C ILE A 230 8.45 5.09 -19.53
N GLY A 231 9.46 4.77 -20.34
CA GLY A 231 9.33 4.54 -21.78
C GLY A 231 9.18 5.85 -22.55
N ASN A 232 10.19 6.72 -22.42
CA ASN A 232 10.34 7.92 -23.23
C ASN A 232 11.11 7.63 -24.53
#